data_AF-F0SDI4-F1
#
_entry.id   AF-F0SDI4-F1
#
_cell.length_a   1.000
_cell.length_b   1.000
_cell.length_c   1.000
_cell.angle_alpha   90.00
_cell.angle_beta   90.00
_cell.angle_gamma   90.00
#
_symmetry.space_group_name_H-M   'P 1'
#
loop_
_entity.id
_entity.type
_entity.pdbx_description
1 polymer ?
#
loop_
_entity_poly.entity_id
_entity_poly.type
_entity_poly.pdbx_seq_one_letter_code
_entity_poly.pdbx_strand_id
1 'polypeptide(L)'
;MEILSDWQRILFNDLPYEFLIEIAFRCFVMFTAALITLRLTGKRGIKQLSVFELVIIISLGSAAGDPMFYEDVGLIPALAVFIFVLLFYRLLTWLSSKSEKFETFVEGKPIYIVEYGQICFNNFKREDLSTEELFMELRNQSVSHLGQVKLAILEPSGILSIYFYKPEEVKTGLCILPREYSNKLENITAAGEYGCTCCGYIVRTEPVSKLMCPNCKTYKWAVTSDEQRSQ
;
A
#
# COMPACT_ATOMS: atom_id res chain seq x y z
N MET A 1 -46.13 -1.54 25.74
CA MET A 1 -45.62 -0.15 25.71
C MET A 1 -44.79 0.11 26.97
N GLU A 2 -43.81 -0.76 27.25
CA GLU A 2 -42.94 -0.64 28.44
C GLU A 2 -41.44 -0.71 28.09
N ILE A 3 -41.08 -1.19 26.88
CA ILE A 3 -39.69 -1.22 26.41
C ILE A 3 -39.17 0.19 26.05
N LEU A 4 -40.07 1.14 25.76
CA LEU A 4 -39.74 2.53 25.35
C LEU A 4 -39.64 3.51 26.54
N SER A 5 -39.86 3.09 27.78
CA SER A 5 -39.85 3.98 28.96
C SER A 5 -38.58 3.88 29.79
N ASP A 6 -37.77 2.84 29.59
CA ASP A 6 -36.59 2.57 30.41
C ASP A 6 -35.32 3.20 29.80
N TRP A 7 -35.46 4.40 29.25
CA TRP A 7 -34.34 5.15 28.65
C TRP A 7 -33.23 5.39 29.65
N GLN A 8 -33.56 5.55 30.93
CA GLN A 8 -32.56 5.74 31.98
C GLN A 8 -31.72 4.48 32.20
N ARG A 9 -32.31 3.29 32.19
CA ARG A 9 -31.56 2.02 32.22
C ARG A 9 -30.79 1.77 30.94
N ILE A 10 -31.36 2.09 29.78
CA ILE A 10 -30.69 1.95 28.47
C ILE A 10 -29.49 2.90 28.35
N LEU A 11 -29.60 4.13 28.85
CA LEU A 11 -28.56 5.16 28.71
C LEU A 11 -27.54 5.15 29.84
N PHE A 12 -27.96 4.87 31.08
CA PHE A 12 -27.10 4.98 32.26
C PHE A 12 -26.85 3.66 32.97
N ASN A 13 -27.63 2.60 32.71
CA ASN A 13 -27.43 1.25 33.26
C ASN A 13 -27.04 1.24 34.76
N ASP A 14 -27.75 2.03 35.58
CA ASP A 14 -27.52 2.21 37.02
C ASP A 14 -26.16 2.81 37.45
N LEU A 15 -25.40 3.40 36.52
CA LEU A 15 -24.11 4.05 36.81
C LEU A 15 -24.31 5.44 37.44
N PRO A 16 -23.58 5.77 38.52
CA PRO A 16 -23.66 7.10 39.14
C PRO A 16 -23.08 8.17 38.21
N TYR A 17 -23.67 9.37 38.20
CA TYR A 17 -23.17 10.49 37.38
C TYR A 17 -21.72 10.87 37.68
N GLU A 18 -21.22 10.56 38.89
CA GLU A 18 -19.82 10.74 39.28
C GLU A 18 -18.86 9.90 38.42
N PHE A 19 -19.31 8.73 37.96
CA PHE A 19 -18.55 7.88 37.06
C PHE A 19 -18.31 8.54 35.69
N LEU A 20 -19.22 9.40 35.23
CA LEU A 20 -19.01 10.14 33.97
C LEU A 20 -17.86 11.14 34.07
N ILE A 21 -17.66 11.75 35.24
CA ILE A 21 -16.53 12.66 35.50
C ILE A 21 -15.23 11.85 35.54
N GLU A 22 -15.26 10.68 36.19
CA GLU A 22 -14.13 9.76 36.19
C GLU A 22 -13.76 9.30 34.77
N ILE A 23 -14.74 8.90 33.96
CA ILE A 23 -14.55 8.56 32.55
C ILE A 23 -13.94 9.75 31.81
N ALA A 24 -14.46 10.97 31.97
CA ALA A 24 -13.91 12.15 31.30
C ALA A 24 -12.43 12.37 31.64
N PHE A 25 -12.04 12.19 32.91
CA PHE A 25 -10.65 12.27 33.34
C PHE A 25 -9.79 11.13 32.77
N ARG A 26 -10.25 9.87 32.87
CA ARG A 26 -9.58 8.69 32.28
C ARG A 26 -9.36 8.87 30.78
N CYS A 27 -10.37 9.35 30.06
CA CYS A 27 -10.32 9.68 28.64
C CYS A 27 -9.27 10.75 28.34
N PHE A 28 -9.25 11.84 29.11
CA PHE A 28 -8.26 12.90 28.93
C PHE A 28 -6.83 12.39 29.10
N VAL A 29 -6.57 11.60 30.14
CA VAL A 29 -5.24 11.01 30.41
C VAL A 29 -4.83 10.07 29.29
N MET A 30 -5.68 9.11 28.91
CA MET A 30 -5.36 8.11 27.90
C MET A 30 -5.24 8.70 26.49
N PHE A 31 -6.09 9.66 26.14
CA PHE A 31 -5.98 10.40 24.89
C PHE A 31 -4.67 11.18 24.80
N THR A 32 -4.29 11.85 25.88
CA THR A 32 -3.00 12.57 25.96
C THR A 32 -1.82 11.60 25.83
N ALA A 33 -1.87 10.45 26.51
CA ALA A 33 -0.85 9.41 26.40
C ALA A 33 -0.73 8.88 24.96
N ALA A 34 -1.86 8.61 24.30
CA ALA A 34 -1.87 8.14 22.91
C ALA A 34 -1.31 9.18 21.93
N LEU A 35 -1.68 10.46 22.09
CA LEU A 35 -1.10 11.54 21.29
C LEU A 35 0.41 11.67 21.50
N ILE A 36 0.89 11.57 22.74
CA ILE A 36 2.33 11.61 23.05
C ILE A 36 3.04 10.44 22.39
N THR A 37 2.53 9.21 22.54
CA THR A 37 3.13 8.01 21.94
C THR A 37 3.19 8.14 20.43
N LEU A 38 2.09 8.54 19.77
CA LEU A 38 2.06 8.74 18.32
C LEU A 38 3.04 9.82 17.86
N ARG A 39 3.15 10.93 18.60
CA ARG A 39 4.16 11.98 18.34
C ARG A 39 5.60 11.47 18.47
N LEU A 40 5.86 10.57 19.42
CA LEU A 40 7.19 10.00 19.66
C LEU A 40 7.57 8.91 18.66
N THR A 41 6.59 8.22 18.07
CA THR A 41 6.78 7.29 16.95
C THR A 41 7.29 8.02 15.70
N GLY A 42 6.88 9.27 15.45
CA GLY A 42 7.47 10.14 14.42
C GLY A 42 6.46 10.94 13.62
N LYS A 43 6.95 11.70 12.62
CA LYS A 43 6.13 12.48 11.69
C LYS A 43 6.01 11.76 10.34
N ARG A 44 5.30 10.64 10.29
CA ARG A 44 4.95 9.97 9.02
C ARG A 44 3.48 10.20 8.73
N GLY A 45 3.14 10.56 7.49
CA GLY A 45 1.74 10.66 7.07
C GLY A 45 1.07 9.29 7.10
N ILE A 46 -0.26 9.22 7.25
CA ILE A 46 -1.01 7.94 7.34
C ILE A 46 -0.70 7.01 6.15
N LYS A 47 -0.52 7.57 4.95
CA LYS A 47 -0.18 6.81 3.73
C LYS A 47 1.27 6.32 3.69
N GLN A 48 2.14 6.75 4.60
CA GLN A 48 3.57 6.40 4.62
C GLN A 48 3.92 5.50 5.80
N LEU A 49 2.92 5.07 6.58
CA LEU A 49 3.14 4.16 7.70
C LEU A 49 3.47 2.77 7.16
N SER A 50 4.46 2.12 7.76
CA SER A 50 4.70 0.71 7.48
C SER A 50 3.56 -0.14 8.05
N VAL A 51 3.39 -1.36 7.53
CA VAL A 51 2.41 -2.33 8.07
C VAL A 51 2.67 -2.57 9.57
N PHE A 52 3.95 -2.61 9.96
CA PHE A 52 4.36 -2.74 11.36
C PHE A 52 3.87 -1.56 12.24
N GLU A 53 4.01 -0.32 11.76
CA GLU A 53 3.51 0.87 12.47
C GLU A 53 1.99 0.86 12.60
N LEU A 54 1.29 0.38 11.56
CA LEU A 54 -0.17 0.24 11.58
C LEU A 54 -0.62 -0.74 12.68
N VAL A 55 0.04 -1.89 12.81
CA VAL A 55 -0.25 -2.89 13.86
C VAL A 55 -0.12 -2.26 15.25
N ILE A 56 0.96 -1.49 15.50
CA ILE A 56 1.16 -0.80 16.78
C ILE A 56 0.04 0.18 17.10
N ILE A 57 -0.34 1.02 16.12
CA ILE A 57 -1.39 2.03 16.33
C ILE A 57 -2.73 1.37 16.67
N ILE A 58 -3.08 0.30 15.96
CA ILE A 58 -4.31 -0.46 16.21
C ILE A 58 -4.27 -1.09 17.61
N SER A 59 -3.16 -1.73 17.98
CA SER A 59 -2.99 -2.33 19.30
C SER A 59 -3.06 -1.30 20.44
N LEU A 60 -2.42 -0.14 20.28
CA LEU A 60 -2.50 0.95 21.25
C LEU A 60 -3.91 1.54 21.37
N GLY A 61 -4.63 1.66 20.24
CA GLY A 61 -6.02 2.10 20.26
C GLY A 61 -6.92 1.18 21.08
N SER A 62 -6.75 -0.14 20.93
CA SER A 62 -7.45 -1.13 21.77
C SER A 62 -7.05 -1.02 23.25
N ALA A 63 -5.75 -0.96 23.53
CA ALA A 63 -5.24 -0.89 24.91
C ALA A 63 -5.61 0.43 25.63
N ALA A 64 -5.82 1.53 24.90
CA ALA A 64 -6.34 2.77 25.47
C ALA A 64 -7.82 2.69 25.83
N GLY A 65 -8.62 1.94 25.06
CA GLY A 65 -10.06 1.82 25.27
C GLY A 65 -10.39 1.19 26.62
N ASP A 66 -9.70 0.11 26.98
CA ASP A 66 -9.99 -0.67 28.19
C ASP A 66 -10.08 0.18 29.48
N PRO A 67 -9.04 0.95 29.88
CA PRO A 67 -9.10 1.78 31.08
C PRO A 67 -10.04 3.00 30.96
N MET A 68 -10.46 3.38 29.74
CA MET A 68 -11.42 4.47 29.52
C MET A 68 -12.86 4.02 29.76
N PHE A 69 -13.17 2.76 29.46
CA PHE A 69 -14.53 2.21 29.59
C PHE A 69 -14.74 1.39 30.86
N TYR A 70 -13.74 0.62 31.28
CA TYR A 70 -13.86 -0.35 32.35
C TYR A 70 -13.27 0.17 33.66
N GLU A 71 -14.09 0.21 34.72
CA GLU A 71 -13.71 0.72 36.03
C GLU A 71 -12.66 -0.15 36.73
N ASP A 72 -12.71 -1.47 36.48
CA ASP A 72 -11.81 -2.50 37.01
C ASP A 72 -10.42 -2.49 36.35
N VAL A 73 -10.26 -1.74 35.26
CA VAL A 73 -8.97 -1.54 34.60
C VAL A 73 -8.35 -0.23 35.07
N GLY A 74 -7.23 -0.32 35.79
CA GLY A 74 -6.50 0.84 36.27
C GLY A 74 -5.72 1.57 35.17
N LEU A 75 -5.58 2.90 35.30
CA LEU A 75 -4.79 3.73 34.38
C LEU A 75 -3.29 3.38 34.41
N ILE A 76 -2.74 2.98 35.56
CA ILE A 76 -1.29 2.72 35.71
C ILE A 76 -0.84 1.52 34.86
N PRO A 77 -1.49 0.34 34.91
CA PRO A 77 -1.19 -0.76 33.99
C PRO A 77 -1.28 -0.34 32.52
N ALA A 78 -2.30 0.42 32.12
CA ALA A 78 -2.46 0.86 30.75
C ALA A 78 -1.33 1.82 30.32
N LEU A 79 -0.98 2.80 31.16
CA LEU A 79 0.16 3.69 30.90
C LEU A 79 1.48 2.92 30.82
N ALA A 80 1.66 1.87 31.61
CA ALA A 80 2.82 0.99 31.51
C ALA A 80 2.87 0.28 30.14
N VAL A 81 1.73 -0.22 29.63
CA VAL A 81 1.65 -0.80 28.28
C VAL A 81 2.10 0.22 27.22
N PHE A 82 1.64 1.47 27.29
CA PHE A 82 2.07 2.53 26.37
C PHE A 82 3.58 2.76 26.40
N ILE A 83 4.17 2.79 27.60
CA ILE A 83 5.62 2.93 27.79
C ILE A 83 6.37 1.73 27.18
N PHE A 84 5.94 0.50 27.48
CA PHE A 84 6.61 -0.70 26.95
C PHE A 84 6.49 -0.82 25.43
N VAL A 85 5.33 -0.52 24.86
CA VAL A 85 5.15 -0.50 23.40
C VAL A 85 6.07 0.55 22.76
N LEU A 86 6.18 1.74 23.34
CA LEU A 86 7.10 2.76 22.85
C LEU A 86 8.58 2.32 22.95
N LEU A 87 8.96 1.66 24.06
CA LEU A 87 10.30 1.11 24.23
C LEU A 87 10.60 0.01 23.20
N PHE A 88 9.65 -0.90 22.96
CA PHE A 88 9.79 -1.93 21.94
C PHE A 88 9.84 -1.35 20.54
N TYR A 89 9.01 -0.34 20.24
CA TYR A 89 9.10 0.38 18.98
C TYR A 89 10.51 0.95 18.76
N ARG A 90 11.05 1.68 19.75
CA ARG A 90 12.42 2.21 19.66
C ARG A 90 13.49 1.14 19.54
N LEU A 91 13.34 0.03 20.27
CA LEU A 91 14.26 -1.10 20.18
C LEU A 91 14.25 -1.70 18.78
N LEU A 92 13.07 -1.90 18.20
CA LEU A 92 12.91 -2.45 16.85
C LEU A 92 13.47 -1.49 15.80
N THR A 93 13.19 -0.20 15.87
CA THR A 93 13.79 0.81 14.97
C THR A 93 15.31 0.82 15.07
N TRP A 94 15.85 0.74 16.29
CA TRP A 94 17.30 0.68 16.50
C TRP A 94 17.90 -0.61 15.92
N LEU A 95 17.26 -1.76 16.14
CA LEU A 95 17.70 -3.04 15.57
C LEU A 95 17.65 -3.03 14.03
N SER A 96 16.60 -2.49 13.44
CA SER A 96 16.48 -2.29 11.98
C SER A 96 17.62 -1.43 11.46
N SER A 97 17.92 -0.30 12.12
CA SER A 97 19.02 0.59 11.69
C SER A 97 20.41 -0.06 11.74
N LYS A 98 20.59 -1.14 12.50
CA LYS A 98 21.87 -1.83 12.67
C LYS A 98 22.02 -3.06 11.78
N SER A 99 20.92 -3.60 11.24
CA SER A 99 20.91 -4.85 10.49
C SER A 99 19.94 -4.77 9.32
N GLU A 100 20.48 -4.66 8.12
CA GLU A 100 19.73 -4.69 6.85
C GLU A 100 18.86 -5.96 6.72
N LYS A 101 19.33 -7.09 7.26
CA LYS A 101 18.55 -8.34 7.29
C LYS A 101 17.32 -8.24 8.20
N PHE A 102 17.46 -7.54 9.33
CA PHE A 102 16.36 -7.34 10.27
C PHE A 102 15.37 -6.31 9.72
N GLU A 103 15.88 -5.21 9.15
CA GLU A 103 15.07 -4.24 8.41
C GLU A 103 14.26 -4.92 7.30
N THR A 104 14.91 -5.72 6.45
CA THR A 104 14.24 -6.46 5.37
C THR A 104 13.19 -7.46 5.91
N PHE A 105 13.40 -8.02 7.11
CA PHE A 105 12.46 -8.95 7.73
C PHE A 105 11.24 -8.25 8.33
N VAL A 106 11.44 -7.08 8.97
CA VAL A 106 10.38 -6.34 9.67
C VAL A 106 9.63 -5.38 8.75
N GLU A 107 10.37 -4.63 7.95
CA GLU A 107 9.83 -3.58 7.08
C GLU A 107 9.67 -4.06 5.63
N GLY A 108 10.46 -5.04 5.18
CA GLY A 108 10.50 -5.47 3.78
C GLY A 108 11.59 -4.74 2.99
N LYS A 109 11.65 -4.97 1.67
CA LYS A 109 12.58 -4.25 0.77
C LYS A 109 11.83 -3.70 -0.43
N PRO A 110 12.24 -2.54 -0.96
CA PRO A 110 11.70 -2.04 -2.21
C PRO A 110 12.06 -2.97 -3.38
N ILE A 111 11.12 -3.17 -4.29
CA ILE A 111 11.29 -4.09 -5.42
C ILE A 111 10.97 -3.37 -6.73
N TYR A 112 11.90 -3.45 -7.68
CA TYR A 112 11.67 -2.94 -9.02
C TYR A 112 10.67 -3.84 -9.74
N ILE A 113 9.52 -3.27 -10.08
CA ILE A 113 8.41 -3.94 -10.78
C ILE A 113 8.37 -3.54 -12.25
N VAL A 114 8.72 -2.30 -12.59
CA VAL A 114 8.90 -1.85 -13.97
C VAL A 114 10.26 -1.20 -14.12
N GLU A 115 11.02 -1.62 -15.13
CA GLU A 115 12.28 -1.01 -15.51
C GLU A 115 12.28 -0.73 -17.01
N TYR A 116 12.57 0.51 -17.36
CA TYR A 116 12.69 0.99 -18.75
C TYR A 116 11.49 0.63 -19.64
N GLY A 117 10.28 0.74 -19.09
CA GLY A 117 9.02 0.44 -19.78
C GLY A 117 8.68 -1.04 -19.92
N GLN A 118 9.40 -1.92 -19.22
CA GLN A 118 9.12 -3.36 -19.18
C GLN A 118 8.89 -3.82 -17.75
N ILE A 119 7.93 -4.73 -17.56
CA ILE A 119 7.64 -5.32 -16.26
C ILE A 119 8.73 -6.35 -15.95
N CYS A 120 9.33 -6.24 -14.77
CA CYS A 120 10.33 -7.14 -14.23
C CYS A 120 9.66 -8.45 -13.80
N PHE A 121 9.31 -9.28 -14.77
CA PHE A 121 8.46 -10.47 -14.61
C PHE A 121 8.86 -11.43 -13.48
N ASN A 122 10.16 -11.64 -13.29
CA ASN A 122 10.67 -12.52 -12.23
C ASN A 122 10.42 -11.95 -10.82
N ASN A 123 10.49 -10.64 -10.67
CA ASN A 123 10.17 -9.96 -9.42
C ASN A 123 8.65 -9.91 -9.24
N PHE A 124 7.94 -9.47 -10.28
CA PHE A 124 6.49 -9.33 -10.29
C PHE A 124 5.74 -10.61 -9.92
N LYS A 125 6.22 -11.77 -10.38
CA LYS A 125 5.62 -13.08 -10.05
C LYS A 125 5.78 -13.51 -8.60
N ARG A 126 6.74 -12.95 -7.87
CA ARG A 126 7.01 -13.31 -6.47
C ARG A 126 6.20 -12.47 -5.51
N GLU A 127 5.69 -11.34 -5.97
CA GLU A 127 4.86 -10.43 -5.21
C GLU A 127 3.38 -10.75 -5.42
N ASP A 128 2.55 -10.49 -4.41
CA ASP A 128 1.09 -10.62 -4.47
C ASP A 128 0.45 -9.39 -5.13
N LEU A 129 0.99 -8.97 -6.28
CA LEU A 129 0.52 -7.84 -7.07
C LEU A 129 0.06 -8.33 -8.43
N SER A 130 -1.22 -8.14 -8.73
CA SER A 130 -1.78 -8.50 -10.03
C SER A 130 -1.44 -7.46 -11.11
N THR A 131 -1.41 -7.88 -12.38
CA THR A 131 -1.16 -6.96 -13.50
C THR A 131 -2.22 -5.87 -13.60
N GLU A 132 -3.46 -6.18 -13.23
CA GLU A 132 -4.56 -5.22 -13.22
C GLU A 132 -4.38 -4.16 -12.11
N GLU A 133 -3.90 -4.55 -10.92
CA GLU A 133 -3.57 -3.60 -9.85
C GLU A 133 -2.40 -2.71 -10.25
N LEU A 134 -1.33 -3.27 -10.81
CA LEU A 134 -0.21 -2.48 -11.34
C LEU A 134 -0.72 -1.44 -12.36
N PHE A 135 -1.53 -1.86 -13.33
CA PHE A 135 -2.05 -0.95 -14.34
C PHE A 135 -3.05 0.06 -13.77
N MET A 136 -3.82 -0.31 -12.75
CA MET A 136 -4.68 0.62 -12.03
C MET A 136 -3.86 1.72 -11.36
N GLU A 137 -2.80 1.36 -10.63
CA GLU A 137 -1.90 2.33 -9.98
C GLU A 137 -1.20 3.24 -10.98
N LEU A 138 -0.74 2.69 -12.11
CA LEU A 138 -0.17 3.49 -13.20
C LEU A 138 -1.21 4.47 -13.78
N ARG A 139 -2.45 4.01 -14.04
CA ARG A 139 -3.53 4.87 -14.54
C ARG A 139 -3.95 5.95 -13.54
N ASN A 140 -3.94 5.68 -12.24
CA ASN A 140 -4.17 6.68 -11.20
C ASN A 140 -3.13 7.82 -11.24
N GLN A 141 -1.97 7.56 -11.86
CA GLN A 141 -0.89 8.52 -12.09
C GLN A 141 -0.88 9.05 -13.54
N SER A 142 -2.02 8.94 -14.23
CA SER A 142 -2.24 9.38 -15.62
C SER A 142 -1.32 8.71 -16.66
N VAL A 143 -0.85 7.48 -16.39
CA VAL A 143 -0.10 6.69 -17.37
C VAL A 143 -1.06 5.95 -18.30
N SER A 144 -0.85 6.06 -19.61
CA SER A 144 -1.63 5.35 -20.64
C SER A 144 -0.87 4.17 -21.26
N HIS A 145 0.46 4.16 -21.20
CA HIS A 145 1.28 3.04 -21.67
C HIS A 145 2.62 2.91 -20.91
N LEU A 146 3.18 1.70 -20.88
CA LEU A 146 4.41 1.42 -20.12
C LEU A 146 5.64 2.21 -20.60
N GLY A 147 5.65 2.68 -21.84
CA GLY A 147 6.76 3.43 -22.42
C GLY A 147 6.97 4.83 -21.80
N GLN A 148 5.99 5.31 -21.02
CA GLN A 148 6.09 6.53 -20.21
C GLN A 148 6.82 6.29 -18.88
N VAL A 149 6.89 5.03 -18.43
CA VAL A 149 7.43 4.65 -17.12
C VAL A 149 8.89 4.25 -17.25
N LYS A 150 9.77 5.02 -16.62
CA LYS A 150 11.20 4.71 -16.56
C LYS A 150 11.48 3.68 -15.46
N LEU A 151 10.95 3.89 -14.27
CA LEU A 151 11.05 2.97 -13.13
C LEU A 151 9.72 2.96 -12.38
N ALA A 152 9.28 1.79 -11.94
CA ALA A 152 8.25 1.66 -10.92
C ALA A 152 8.75 0.71 -9.83
N ILE A 153 8.75 1.20 -8.60
CA ILE A 153 9.28 0.50 -7.42
C ILE A 153 8.11 0.26 -6.48
N LEU A 154 7.86 -1.01 -6.16
CA LEU A 154 6.92 -1.39 -5.13
C LEU A 154 7.60 -1.23 -3.78
N GLU A 155 7.15 -0.25 -3.01
CA GLU A 155 7.61 -0.02 -1.64
C GLU A 155 7.01 -1.06 -0.70
N PRO A 156 7.65 -1.34 0.45
CA PRO A 156 7.10 -2.29 1.41
C PRO A 156 5.77 -1.86 2.04
N SER A 157 5.42 -0.58 1.96
CA SER A 157 4.10 -0.08 2.32
C SER A 157 2.98 -0.50 1.34
N GLY A 158 3.34 -1.15 0.21
CA GLY A 158 2.44 -1.49 -0.88
C GLY A 158 2.23 -0.36 -1.88
N ILE A 159 2.86 0.80 -1.67
CA ILE A 159 2.75 1.96 -2.58
C ILE A 159 3.73 1.82 -3.74
N LEU A 160 3.30 2.25 -4.92
CA LEU A 160 4.16 2.30 -6.10
C LEU A 160 4.82 3.68 -6.23
N SER A 161 6.15 3.71 -6.11
CA SER A 161 6.98 4.87 -6.45
C SER A 161 7.27 4.85 -7.95
N ILE A 162 6.83 5.86 -8.70
CA ILE A 162 6.97 5.90 -10.16
C ILE A 162 7.86 7.04 -10.62
N TYR A 163 8.84 6.72 -11.46
CA TYR A 163 9.69 7.66 -12.17
C TYR A 163 9.38 7.58 -13.66
N PHE A 164 9.06 8.73 -14.25
CA PHE A 164 8.68 8.84 -15.65
C PHE A 164 9.88 9.20 -16.52
N TYR A 165 9.80 8.85 -17.79
CA TYR A 165 10.68 9.46 -18.79
C TYR A 165 10.34 10.94 -18.94
N LYS A 166 11.35 11.73 -19.32
CA LYS A 166 11.10 13.11 -19.79
C LYS A 166 10.26 13.04 -21.08
N PRO A 167 9.45 14.06 -21.41
CA PRO A 167 8.61 14.05 -22.61
C PRO A 167 9.36 13.71 -23.92
N GLU A 168 10.60 14.19 -24.04
CA GLU A 168 11.49 13.94 -25.19
C GLU A 168 12.07 12.52 -25.24
N GLU A 169 12.06 11.81 -24.11
CA GLU A 169 12.62 10.47 -23.94
C GLU A 169 11.55 9.38 -23.86
N VAL A 170 10.26 9.74 -23.96
CA VAL A 170 9.15 8.78 -23.95
C VAL A 170 9.33 7.81 -25.11
N LYS A 171 9.21 6.52 -24.79
CA LYS A 171 9.33 5.44 -25.76
C LYS A 171 7.95 4.89 -26.08
N THR A 172 7.81 4.27 -27.23
CA THR A 172 6.67 3.40 -27.53
C THR A 172 6.58 2.29 -26.47
N GLY A 173 5.38 1.99 -26.00
CA GLY A 173 5.18 0.98 -24.97
C GLY A 173 3.86 0.24 -25.07
N LEU A 174 3.70 -0.81 -24.26
CA LEU A 174 2.44 -1.54 -24.14
C LEU A 174 1.34 -0.59 -23.62
N CYS A 175 0.24 -0.46 -24.36
CA CYS A 175 -0.93 0.27 -23.90
C CYS A 175 -1.59 -0.46 -22.71
N ILE A 176 -1.83 0.26 -21.61
CA ILE A 176 -2.39 -0.29 -20.36
C ILE A 176 -3.85 0.10 -20.14
N LEU A 177 -4.44 0.82 -21.09
CA LEU A 177 -5.84 1.20 -21.05
C LEU A 177 -6.72 -0.05 -21.27
N PRO A 178 -7.81 -0.23 -20.49
CA PRO A 178 -8.54 -1.50 -20.46
C PRO A 178 -9.07 -1.99 -21.81
N ARG A 179 -9.56 -1.07 -22.67
CA ARG A 179 -10.15 -1.45 -23.97
C ARG A 179 -9.07 -2.01 -24.89
N GLU A 180 -7.97 -1.28 -25.02
CA GLU A 180 -6.83 -1.60 -25.86
C GLU A 180 -6.10 -2.86 -25.36
N TYR A 181 -5.86 -2.94 -24.05
CA TYR A 181 -5.19 -4.07 -23.42
C TYR A 181 -6.01 -5.38 -23.47
N SER A 182 -7.35 -5.28 -23.48
CA SER A 182 -8.23 -6.45 -23.61
C SER A 182 -8.15 -7.12 -24.99
N ASN A 183 -7.78 -6.38 -26.04
CA ASN A 183 -7.65 -6.86 -27.41
C ASN A 183 -6.32 -7.60 -27.64
N LYS A 184 -6.16 -8.72 -26.94
CA LYS A 184 -4.95 -9.55 -27.00
C LYS A 184 -4.90 -10.35 -28.29
N LEU A 185 -3.79 -10.24 -29.01
CA LEU A 185 -3.51 -10.89 -30.27
C LEU A 185 -2.54 -12.06 -30.03
N GLU A 186 -2.91 -13.25 -30.51
CA GLU A 186 -1.96 -14.36 -30.64
C GLU A 186 -1.41 -14.47 -32.07
N ASN A 187 -2.25 -14.13 -33.06
CA ASN A 187 -1.88 -14.00 -34.47
C ASN A 187 -1.68 -12.53 -34.83
N ILE A 188 -0.49 -12.17 -35.33
CA ILE A 188 -0.18 -10.82 -35.82
C ILE A 188 -0.46 -10.78 -37.32
N THR A 189 -1.41 -9.94 -37.72
CA THR A 189 -1.91 -9.87 -39.11
C THR A 189 -1.38 -8.69 -39.91
N ALA A 190 -0.75 -7.71 -39.24
CA ALA A 190 -0.21 -6.52 -39.85
C ALA A 190 1.23 -6.28 -39.38
N ALA A 191 2.03 -5.62 -40.22
CA ALA A 191 3.37 -5.19 -39.83
C ALA A 191 3.27 -4.03 -38.83
N GLY A 192 4.05 -4.08 -37.75
CA GLY A 192 4.00 -3.03 -36.73
C GLY A 192 4.79 -3.33 -35.47
N GLU A 193 4.65 -2.44 -34.48
CA GLU A 193 5.22 -2.60 -33.14
C GLU A 193 4.17 -3.14 -32.18
N TYR A 194 4.50 -4.26 -31.53
CA TYR A 194 3.62 -4.97 -30.61
C TYR A 194 4.28 -5.09 -29.24
N GLY A 195 3.49 -4.89 -28.19
CA GLY A 195 3.89 -5.05 -26.80
C GLY A 195 3.42 -6.38 -26.25
N CYS A 196 4.31 -7.10 -25.59
CA CYS A 196 3.96 -8.31 -24.88
C CYS A 196 3.02 -7.98 -23.72
N THR A 197 1.84 -8.60 -23.66
CA THR A 197 0.83 -8.28 -22.63
C THR A 197 1.25 -8.66 -21.22
N CYS A 198 2.31 -9.45 -21.08
CA CYS A 198 2.74 -10.01 -19.80
C CYS A 198 3.98 -9.31 -19.22
N CYS A 199 4.92 -8.85 -20.05
CA CYS A 199 6.13 -8.18 -19.58
C CYS A 199 6.40 -6.82 -20.23
N GLY A 200 5.56 -6.37 -21.16
CA GLY A 200 5.75 -5.09 -21.85
C GLY A 200 6.88 -5.06 -22.88
N TYR A 201 7.55 -6.19 -23.15
CA TYR A 201 8.59 -6.27 -24.19
C TYR A 201 8.03 -5.86 -25.55
N ILE A 202 8.71 -4.93 -26.22
CA ILE A 202 8.31 -4.40 -27.52
C ILE A 202 9.05 -5.14 -28.63
N VAL A 203 8.31 -5.58 -29.65
CA VAL A 203 8.86 -6.22 -30.84
C VAL A 203 8.28 -5.56 -32.08
N ARG A 204 9.14 -5.32 -33.08
CA ARG A 204 8.71 -4.95 -34.42
C ARG A 204 8.73 -6.20 -35.29
N THR A 205 7.61 -6.53 -35.92
CA THR A 205 7.48 -7.77 -36.69
C THR A 205 6.54 -7.60 -37.87
N GLU A 206 6.78 -8.41 -38.90
CA GLU A 206 5.86 -8.63 -40.01
C GLU A 206 4.75 -9.61 -39.60
N PRO A 207 3.67 -9.78 -40.39
CA PRO A 207 2.60 -10.71 -40.07
C PRO A 207 3.11 -12.12 -39.74
N VAL A 208 2.79 -12.60 -38.53
CA VAL A 208 3.24 -13.89 -38.00
C VAL A 208 2.14 -14.53 -37.19
N SER A 209 1.89 -15.83 -37.43
CA SER A 209 0.82 -16.57 -36.76
C SER A 209 1.11 -16.83 -35.29
N LYS A 210 2.37 -17.05 -34.91
CA LYS A 210 2.71 -17.34 -33.51
C LYS A 210 4.09 -16.82 -33.17
N LEU A 211 4.13 -15.79 -32.33
CA LEU A 211 5.37 -15.19 -31.85
C LEU A 211 5.51 -15.40 -30.34
N MET A 212 6.61 -16.02 -29.92
CA MET A 212 6.92 -16.20 -28.50
C MET A 212 7.71 -15.01 -27.97
N CYS A 213 7.29 -14.45 -26.84
CA CYS A 213 8.02 -13.38 -26.18
C CYS A 213 9.37 -13.92 -25.64
N PRO A 214 10.51 -13.27 -25.97
CA PRO A 214 11.83 -13.73 -25.51
C PRO A 214 12.02 -13.60 -23.99
N ASN A 215 11.29 -12.69 -23.33
CA ASN A 215 11.46 -12.40 -21.90
C ASN A 215 10.57 -13.32 -21.02
N CYS A 216 9.25 -13.35 -21.26
CA CYS A 216 8.31 -14.10 -20.40
C CYS A 216 7.72 -15.37 -21.03
N LYS A 217 8.06 -15.69 -22.30
CA LYS A 217 7.61 -16.87 -23.05
C LYS A 217 6.09 -16.95 -23.32
N THR A 218 5.36 -15.85 -23.16
CA THR A 218 3.95 -15.77 -23.58
C THR A 218 3.82 -15.64 -25.10
N TYR A 219 2.62 -15.87 -25.62
CA TYR A 219 2.26 -15.68 -27.03
C TYR A 219 1.25 -14.54 -27.25
N LYS A 220 0.89 -13.84 -26.17
CA LYS A 220 -0.12 -12.78 -26.18
C LYS A 220 0.54 -11.41 -26.35
N TRP A 221 0.10 -10.70 -27.37
CA TRP A 221 0.58 -9.39 -27.78
C TRP A 221 -0.56 -8.39 -27.82
N ALA A 222 -0.25 -7.11 -27.69
CA ALA A 222 -1.20 -6.01 -27.88
C ALA A 222 -0.52 -4.89 -28.66
N VAL A 223 -1.33 -4.01 -29.22
CA VAL A 223 -0.84 -2.83 -29.95
C VAL A 223 -0.13 -1.90 -28.96
N THR A 224 0.92 -1.27 -29.44
CA THR A 224 1.67 -0.28 -28.66
C THR A 224 1.07 1.12 -28.78
N SER A 225 1.43 2.00 -27.85
CA SER A 225 1.09 3.42 -27.89
C SER A 225 2.34 4.26 -27.66
N ASP A 226 2.37 5.44 -28.28
CA ASP A 226 3.38 6.49 -28.18
C ASP A 226 2.82 7.81 -27.64
N GLU A 227 1.59 7.79 -27.12
CA GLU A 227 0.88 8.97 -26.64
C GLU A 227 1.64 9.69 -25.52
N GLN A 228 1.79 11.01 -25.62
CA GLN A 228 2.41 11.77 -24.54
C GLN A 228 1.50 11.85 -23.31
N ARG A 229 2.11 11.81 -22.12
CA ARG A 229 1.37 11.93 -20.87
C ARG A 229 0.72 13.31 -20.77
N SER A 230 -0.60 13.34 -20.56
CA SER A 230 -1.32 14.57 -20.19
C SER A 230 -0.78 15.12 -18.86
N GLN A 231 -0.31 16.37 -18.85
CA GLN A 231 0.17 17.06 -17.65
C GLN A 231 -0.97 17.45 -16.72
#